data_AF-A0A2E1DJJ5-F1
#
_entry.id   AF-A0A2E1DJJ5-F1
#
_cell.length_a   1.000
_cell.length_b   1.000
_cell.length_c   1.000
_cell.angle_alpha   90.00
_cell.angle_beta   90.00
_cell.angle_gamma   90.00
#
_symmetry.space_group_name_H-M   'P 1'
#
loop_
_entity.id
_entity.type
_entity.pdbx_description
1 polymer ?
#
loop_
_entity_poly.entity_id
_entity_poly.type
_entity_poly.pdbx_seq_one_letter_code
_entity_poly.pdbx_strand_id
1 'polypeptide(L)'
;MPRMEIELTSKREDGTWTWRAAGAKLPKGSLAENLLDGNASIGDVIRVETEQFVDGISVTSVLSGRDKKSVPELLEIVGSGKDEQLVTSNLQKKKNNRRRNRDERSPRASEDSERRKPARDKKPTNKKPTKRNRNHSPVSTGKRLKQKHVHRDAIIASLPEEMQLFSRQLSQKGMAGIRSVIEKQNEVALSAGEPPIPPELLLKFAEQLQPQLRTAEWRDKAEAALEGINKIDLRDLRSVVVASDTSAKDSETRDLANQLKDGLVIRIESEHAKWVSSVEAALQEDRIVRALRLSSHPPKAGAPLSEELLSSLTQGANDNLTEDTYEDRWVTVLDAVALSPVREKVTPQSLPKEPSQELIEVITELSMKIPSIASLFGVTPTAPQRKNRKKQKSVNK
;
A
#
# COMPACT_ATOMS: atom_id res chain seq x y z
N MET A 1 -23.41 2.56 11.95
CA MET A 1 -23.68 3.60 12.95
C MET A 1 -22.40 4.32 13.33
N PRO A 2 -22.39 5.65 13.42
CA PRO A 2 -21.23 6.39 13.92
C PRO A 2 -20.93 6.02 15.38
N ARG A 3 -19.64 5.97 15.71
CA ARG A 3 -19.13 5.61 17.05
C ARG A 3 -18.42 6.80 17.65
N MET A 4 -18.65 7.04 18.94
CA MET A 4 -18.12 8.21 19.62
C MET A 4 -17.73 7.86 21.06
N GLU A 5 -16.76 8.58 21.61
CA GLU A 5 -16.44 8.54 23.03
C GLU A 5 -17.11 9.73 23.72
N ILE A 6 -17.88 9.42 24.77
CA ILE A 6 -18.62 10.41 25.55
C ILE A 6 -18.18 10.31 27.02
N GLU A 7 -18.27 11.42 27.71
CA GLU A 7 -18.02 11.52 29.15
C GLU A 7 -19.32 11.87 29.87
N LEU A 8 -19.65 11.12 30.93
CA LEU A 8 -20.85 11.35 31.74
C LEU A 8 -20.66 12.57 32.65
N THR A 9 -21.53 13.58 32.53
CA THR A 9 -21.38 14.87 33.23
C THR A 9 -22.26 15.03 34.46
N SER A 10 -23.49 14.51 34.44
CA SER A 10 -24.37 14.52 35.61
C SER A 10 -25.49 13.50 35.48
N LYS A 11 -26.02 13.05 36.62
CA LYS A 11 -27.21 12.21 36.74
C LYS A 11 -28.38 13.06 37.22
N ARG A 12 -29.52 13.01 36.53
CA ARG A 12 -30.79 13.63 36.95
C ARG A 12 -31.64 12.63 37.73
N GLU A 13 -32.51 13.14 38.60
CA GLU A 13 -33.39 12.33 39.46
C GLU A 13 -34.36 11.44 38.65
N ASP A 14 -34.67 11.82 37.41
CA ASP A 14 -35.54 11.08 36.47
C ASP A 14 -34.87 9.87 35.79
N GLY A 15 -33.67 9.46 36.22
CA GLY A 15 -32.94 8.32 35.62
C GLY A 15 -32.31 8.63 34.25
N THR A 16 -32.06 9.92 33.96
CA THR A 16 -31.36 10.36 32.74
C THR A 16 -29.99 10.93 33.08
N TRP A 17 -29.00 10.60 32.25
CA TRP A 17 -27.63 11.08 32.34
C TRP A 17 -27.37 12.13 31.28
N THR A 18 -26.68 13.20 31.64
CA THR A 18 -26.13 14.14 30.65
C THR A 18 -24.72 13.72 30.29
N TRP A 19 -24.34 13.93 29.03
CA TRP A 19 -23.00 13.60 28.54
C TRP A 19 -22.43 14.70 27.66
N ARG A 20 -21.10 14.74 27.60
CA ARG A 20 -20.33 15.57 26.67
C ARG A 20 -19.45 14.68 25.79
N ALA A 21 -19.05 15.15 24.62
CA ALA A 21 -17.99 14.48 23.88
C ALA A 21 -16.72 14.46 24.73
N ALA A 22 -15.97 13.35 24.75
CA ALA A 22 -14.71 13.28 25.49
C ALA A 22 -13.80 14.46 25.10
N GLY A 23 -13.45 15.31 26.06
CA GLY A 23 -12.65 16.53 25.85
C GLY A 23 -13.40 17.81 25.45
N ALA A 24 -14.72 17.79 25.26
CA ALA A 24 -15.51 18.99 24.94
C ALA A 24 -15.96 19.75 26.18
N LYS A 25 -16.04 21.09 26.15
CA LYS A 25 -16.41 21.91 27.33
C LYS A 25 -17.91 21.97 27.66
N LEU A 26 -18.79 21.66 26.69
CA LEU A 26 -20.24 21.78 26.85
C LEU A 26 -20.92 20.40 26.70
N PRO A 27 -21.97 20.10 27.49
CA PRO A 27 -22.76 18.89 27.35
C PRO A 27 -23.46 18.89 25.99
N LYS A 28 -23.50 17.72 25.34
CA LYS A 28 -24.02 17.55 23.98
C LYS A 28 -25.35 16.81 23.91
N GLY A 29 -25.74 16.08 24.95
CA GLY A 29 -26.99 15.35 24.95
C GLY A 29 -27.30 14.65 26.27
N SER A 30 -28.40 13.88 26.25
CA SER A 30 -28.84 13.01 27.33
C SER A 30 -28.78 11.53 26.91
N LEU A 31 -28.70 10.64 27.90
CA LEU A 31 -28.63 9.20 27.79
C LEU A 31 -29.53 8.58 28.87
N ALA A 32 -30.27 7.54 28.55
CA ALA A 32 -31.08 6.82 29.54
C ALA A 32 -30.20 5.88 30.39
N GLU A 33 -30.44 5.83 31.69
CA GLU A 33 -29.64 5.02 32.64
C GLU A 33 -29.66 3.52 32.34
N ASN A 34 -30.73 3.01 31.70
CA ASN A 34 -30.85 1.61 31.31
C ASN A 34 -29.81 1.12 30.29
N LEU A 35 -29.13 2.02 29.60
CA LEU A 35 -28.08 1.69 28.64
C LEU A 35 -26.68 1.60 29.30
N LEU A 36 -26.55 2.03 30.56
CA LEU A 36 -25.30 2.03 31.31
C LEU A 36 -25.19 0.76 32.15
N ASP A 37 -23.96 0.25 32.28
CA ASP A 37 -23.66 -0.78 33.27
C ASP A 37 -23.83 -0.16 34.67
N GLY A 38 -24.42 -0.91 35.62
CA GLY A 38 -24.81 -0.40 36.95
C GLY A 38 -23.71 0.17 37.85
N ASN A 39 -22.46 0.22 37.37
CA ASN A 39 -21.30 0.82 38.04
C ASN A 39 -20.86 2.18 37.43
N ALA A 40 -21.65 2.77 36.53
CA ALA A 40 -21.29 4.04 35.88
C ALA A 40 -21.26 5.23 36.85
N SER A 41 -20.18 6.02 36.81
CA SER A 41 -19.96 7.20 37.65
C SER A 41 -19.81 8.48 36.82
N ILE A 42 -20.03 9.64 37.43
CA ILE A 42 -19.78 10.94 36.80
C ILE A 42 -18.28 11.06 36.49
N GLY A 43 -17.94 11.41 35.25
CA GLY A 43 -16.57 11.48 34.74
C GLY A 43 -16.11 10.25 33.96
N ASP A 44 -16.91 9.17 33.91
CA ASP A 44 -16.57 7.99 33.12
C ASP A 44 -16.62 8.29 31.62
N VAL A 45 -15.57 7.86 30.92
CA VAL A 45 -15.48 7.95 29.46
C VAL A 45 -15.86 6.60 28.86
N ILE A 46 -17.00 6.55 28.19
CA ILE A 46 -17.56 5.35 27.58
C ILE A 46 -17.67 5.49 26.07
N ARG A 47 -17.53 4.38 25.38
CA ARG A 47 -17.69 4.33 23.92
C ARG A 47 -19.13 3.98 23.60
N VAL A 48 -19.74 4.76 22.71
CA VAL A 48 -21.16 4.62 22.37
C VAL A 48 -21.38 4.61 20.87
N GLU A 49 -22.44 3.93 20.43
CA GLU A 49 -22.99 4.08 19.09
C GLU A 49 -24.08 5.15 19.12
N THR A 50 -23.99 6.10 18.19
CA THR A 50 -24.91 7.23 18.12
C THR A 50 -25.68 7.26 16.82
N GLU A 51 -26.84 7.90 16.85
CA GLU A 51 -27.65 8.21 15.69
C GLU A 51 -27.99 9.71 15.69
N GLN A 52 -27.76 10.36 14.56
CA GLN A 52 -27.97 11.80 14.39
C GLN A 52 -29.37 12.05 13.84
N PHE A 53 -30.19 12.75 14.62
CA PHE A 53 -31.52 13.22 14.23
C PHE A 53 -31.50 14.74 14.04
N VAL A 54 -32.56 15.28 13.42
CA VAL A 54 -32.75 16.73 13.25
C VAL A 54 -32.75 17.45 14.61
N ASP A 55 -33.22 16.78 15.67
CA ASP A 55 -33.34 17.33 17.03
C ASP A 55 -32.11 17.06 17.92
N GLY A 56 -31.06 16.41 17.40
CA GLY A 56 -29.81 16.19 18.14
C GLY A 56 -29.19 14.80 17.99
N ILE A 57 -28.20 14.50 18.83
CA ILE A 57 -27.49 13.21 18.84
C ILE A 57 -28.10 12.33 19.93
N SER A 58 -28.67 11.19 19.54
CA SER A 58 -29.13 10.17 20.48
C SER A 58 -28.11 9.04 20.58
N VAL A 59 -27.98 8.47 21.77
CA VAL A 59 -27.13 7.30 22.00
C VAL A 59 -28.00 6.05 21.93
N THR A 60 -27.66 5.14 21.02
CA THR A 60 -28.46 3.93 20.76
C THR A 60 -27.94 2.74 21.55
N SER A 61 -26.63 2.63 21.76
CA SER A 61 -26.02 1.56 22.56
C SER A 61 -24.69 1.98 23.17
N VAL A 62 -24.38 1.42 24.34
CA VAL A 62 -23.06 1.54 24.98
C VAL A 62 -22.24 0.33 24.60
N LEU A 63 -21.06 0.57 24.03
CA LEU A 63 -20.10 -0.47 23.68
C LEU A 63 -19.23 -0.74 24.91
N SER A 64 -19.42 -1.90 25.54
CA SER A 64 -18.57 -2.37 26.63
C SER A 64 -17.09 -2.30 26.20
N GLY A 65 -16.31 -1.52 26.93
CA GLY A 65 -14.86 -1.41 26.71
C GLY A 65 -14.23 -2.79 26.80
N ARG A 66 -13.25 -3.08 25.95
CA ARG A 66 -12.38 -4.25 26.15
C ARG A 66 -11.83 -4.15 27.57
N ASP A 67 -12.08 -5.18 28.39
CA ASP A 67 -11.44 -5.32 29.68
C ASP A 67 -9.94 -5.07 29.53
N LYS A 68 -9.41 -4.18 30.38
CA LYS A 68 -7.97 -4.13 30.61
C LYS A 68 -7.59 -5.48 31.18
N LYS A 69 -7.15 -6.41 30.33
CA LYS A 69 -6.56 -7.69 30.73
C LYS A 69 -5.41 -7.37 31.70
N SER A 70 -5.60 -7.66 32.98
CA SER A 70 -4.67 -7.35 34.07
C SER A 70 -3.65 -8.47 34.34
N VAL A 71 -3.41 -9.36 33.38
CA VAL A 71 -2.43 -10.44 33.53
C VAL A 71 -1.67 -10.59 32.21
N PRO A 72 -0.32 -10.57 32.19
CA PRO A 72 0.41 -10.91 30.99
C PRO A 72 0.06 -12.35 30.60
N GLU A 73 -0.33 -12.57 29.35
CA GLU A 73 -0.48 -13.91 28.77
C GLU A 73 0.87 -14.62 28.91
N LEU A 74 1.00 -15.48 29.93
CA LEU A 74 2.09 -16.43 30.02
C LEU A 74 1.96 -17.35 28.81
N LEU A 75 2.97 -17.34 27.95
CA LEU A 75 3.13 -18.37 26.93
C LEU A 75 3.39 -19.69 27.65
N GLU A 76 2.39 -20.56 27.68
CA GLU A 76 2.58 -21.95 28.05
C GLU A 76 3.46 -22.59 26.97
N ILE A 77 4.74 -22.78 27.29
CA ILE A 77 5.67 -23.53 26.46
C ILE A 77 5.21 -24.98 26.54
N VAL A 78 4.37 -25.38 25.58
CA VAL A 78 4.16 -26.79 25.28
C VAL A 78 5.49 -27.28 24.70
N GLY A 79 6.30 -27.91 25.55
CA GLY A 79 7.51 -28.59 25.13
C GLY A 79 7.14 -29.51 23.96
N SER A 80 7.80 -29.34 22.81
CA SER A 80 7.63 -30.27 21.71
C SER A 80 8.05 -31.63 22.26
N GLY A 81 7.10 -32.55 22.44
CA GLY A 81 7.32 -33.91 22.98
C GLY A 81 8.18 -34.77 22.06
N LYS A 82 9.40 -34.31 21.78
CA LYS A 82 10.44 -34.92 20.98
C LYS A 82 11.68 -34.97 21.85
N ASP A 83 12.09 -36.17 22.19
CA ASP A 83 13.43 -36.45 22.72
C ASP A 83 14.44 -36.20 21.60
N GLU A 84 14.91 -34.97 21.47
CA GLU A 84 16.09 -34.66 20.66
C GLU A 84 17.31 -34.62 21.58
N GLN A 85 18.22 -35.58 21.36
CA GLN A 85 19.43 -35.78 22.14
C GLN A 85 20.30 -34.52 22.17
N LEU A 86 20.65 -34.13 23.39
CA LEU A 86 21.57 -33.05 23.73
C LEU A 86 22.97 -33.32 23.15
N VAL A 87 23.46 -32.36 22.35
CA VAL A 87 24.87 -32.11 22.02
C VAL A 87 25.56 -33.13 21.11
N THR A 88 25.80 -32.72 19.86
CA THR A 88 26.96 -33.22 19.09
C THR A 88 27.87 -32.05 18.71
N SER A 89 28.99 -31.95 19.41
CA SER A 89 30.11 -31.06 19.07
C SER A 89 30.78 -31.57 17.78
N ASN A 90 30.86 -30.74 16.73
CA ASN A 90 31.70 -31.04 15.57
C ASN A 90 32.99 -30.21 15.61
N LEU A 91 34.08 -30.94 15.85
CA LEU A 91 35.47 -30.50 15.90
C LEU A 91 35.95 -30.11 14.48
N GLN A 92 36.40 -28.87 14.30
CA GLN A 92 36.92 -28.36 13.02
C GLN A 92 38.23 -29.05 12.62
N LYS A 93 38.33 -29.51 11.35
CA LYS A 93 39.61 -29.90 10.73
C LYS A 93 40.19 -28.74 9.89
N LYS A 94 41.46 -28.47 10.19
CA LYS A 94 42.37 -27.42 9.69
C LYS A 94 42.67 -27.60 8.18
N LYS A 95 42.54 -26.54 7.37
CA LYS A 95 42.98 -26.50 5.96
C LYS A 95 44.40 -25.96 5.85
N ASN A 96 45.30 -26.76 5.26
CA ASN A 96 46.67 -26.36 4.95
C ASN A 96 46.74 -25.56 3.65
N ASN A 97 47.61 -24.56 3.71
CA ASN A 97 47.96 -23.59 2.70
C ASN A 97 48.99 -24.18 1.73
N ARG A 98 48.82 -24.02 0.40
CA ARG A 98 49.96 -24.06 -0.54
C ARG A 98 49.67 -23.23 -1.80
N ARG A 99 50.48 -22.18 -1.93
CA ARG A 99 50.61 -21.23 -3.04
C ARG A 99 51.02 -21.93 -4.34
N ARG A 100 50.66 -21.35 -5.50
CA ARG A 100 51.64 -20.90 -6.53
C ARG A 100 50.97 -20.11 -7.67
N ASN A 101 51.64 -19.00 -8.00
CA ASN A 101 51.45 -18.04 -9.09
C ASN A 101 51.36 -18.69 -10.48
N ARG A 102 50.78 -17.99 -11.47
CA ARG A 102 51.54 -17.17 -12.46
C ARG A 102 50.77 -16.98 -13.79
N ASP A 103 50.43 -15.72 -14.04
CA ASP A 103 50.47 -14.89 -15.27
C ASP A 103 50.02 -15.38 -16.68
N GLU A 104 49.35 -14.40 -17.34
CA GLU A 104 49.49 -13.95 -18.75
C GLU A 104 48.59 -14.46 -19.92
N ARG A 105 47.63 -13.59 -20.31
CA ARG A 105 47.57 -12.78 -21.56
C ARG A 105 47.48 -13.45 -22.97
N SER A 106 46.24 -13.55 -23.51
CA SER A 106 45.74 -13.25 -24.90
C SER A 106 46.34 -13.96 -26.16
N PRO A 107 45.78 -13.84 -27.41
CA PRO A 107 44.41 -14.01 -27.96
C PRO A 107 44.32 -14.80 -29.34
N ARG A 108 43.07 -15.10 -29.78
CA ARG A 108 42.54 -15.27 -31.18
C ARG A 108 43.02 -16.39 -32.16
N ALA A 109 42.01 -17.05 -32.77
CA ALA A 109 41.75 -17.24 -34.23
C ALA A 109 41.49 -18.70 -34.73
N SER A 110 40.45 -18.84 -35.58
CA SER A 110 40.20 -19.80 -36.70
C SER A 110 40.22 -21.33 -36.41
N GLU A 111 39.55 -22.24 -37.12
CA GLU A 111 38.56 -22.30 -38.20
C GLU A 111 38.01 -23.75 -38.23
N ASP A 112 36.79 -23.89 -38.75
CA ASP A 112 36.26 -25.01 -39.56
C ASP A 112 36.36 -26.49 -39.12
N SER A 113 35.19 -27.15 -39.00
CA SER A 113 34.96 -28.49 -39.59
C SER A 113 33.51 -28.93 -39.45
N GLU A 114 32.82 -28.98 -40.59
CA GLU A 114 31.56 -29.70 -40.79
C GLU A 114 31.69 -31.21 -40.51
N ARG A 115 30.70 -31.80 -39.82
CA ARG A 115 30.21 -33.16 -40.11
C ARG A 115 28.80 -33.40 -39.57
N ARG A 116 27.88 -33.60 -40.52
CA ARG A 116 26.47 -33.98 -40.38
C ARG A 116 26.28 -35.27 -39.56
N LYS A 117 25.24 -35.31 -38.71
CA LYS A 117 24.19 -36.37 -38.67
C LYS A 117 23.00 -35.95 -37.76
N PRO A 118 21.78 -36.49 -38.00
CA PRO A 118 20.54 -35.75 -37.82
C PRO A 118 19.70 -36.12 -36.57
N ALA A 119 18.75 -35.23 -36.27
CA ALA A 119 17.45 -35.42 -35.64
C ALA A 119 17.34 -36.40 -34.45
N ARG A 120 17.23 -35.82 -33.25
CA ARG A 120 16.37 -36.39 -32.21
C ARG A 120 15.55 -35.28 -31.57
N ASP A 121 14.26 -35.30 -31.88
CA ASP A 121 13.20 -34.53 -31.26
C ASP A 121 13.37 -34.43 -29.74
N LYS A 122 13.71 -33.22 -29.27
CA LYS A 122 13.39 -32.77 -27.93
C LYS A 122 12.85 -31.35 -28.01
N LYS A 123 11.57 -31.30 -28.36
CA LYS A 123 10.63 -30.19 -28.12
C LYS A 123 10.94 -29.56 -26.74
N PRO A 124 11.35 -28.29 -26.63
CA PRO A 124 11.34 -27.62 -25.35
C PRO A 124 9.88 -27.25 -25.07
N THR A 125 9.13 -28.16 -24.46
CA THR A 125 7.88 -27.83 -23.75
C THR A 125 8.26 -27.05 -22.49
N ASN A 126 8.63 -25.80 -22.69
CA ASN A 126 8.72 -24.81 -21.63
C ASN A 126 7.64 -23.76 -21.87
N LYS A 127 6.38 -24.22 -21.96
CA LYS A 127 5.22 -23.37 -21.67
C LYS A 127 5.30 -23.06 -20.18
N LYS A 128 6.10 -22.04 -19.83
CA LYS A 128 5.95 -21.37 -18.54
C LYS A 128 4.48 -21.01 -18.42
N PRO A 129 3.77 -21.41 -17.34
CA PRO A 129 2.42 -20.91 -17.13
C PRO A 129 2.55 -19.40 -17.07
N THR A 130 1.89 -18.72 -18.00
CA THR A 130 1.71 -17.28 -17.98
C THR A 130 0.96 -16.99 -16.69
N LYS A 131 1.70 -16.69 -15.61
CA LYS A 131 1.12 -16.11 -14.42
C LYS A 131 0.47 -14.81 -14.89
N ARG A 132 -0.86 -14.84 -15.08
CA ARG A 132 -1.73 -13.67 -15.08
C ARG A 132 -1.37 -12.92 -13.79
N ASN A 133 -0.40 -12.01 -13.86
CA ASN A 133 0.01 -11.16 -12.75
C ASN A 133 -1.15 -10.17 -12.54
N ARG A 134 -2.20 -10.63 -11.87
CA ARG A 134 -3.34 -9.82 -11.42
C ARG A 134 -2.98 -8.94 -10.23
N ASN A 135 -1.71 -8.54 -10.12
CA ASN A 135 -1.33 -7.48 -9.21
C ASN A 135 -1.66 -6.17 -9.93
N HIS A 136 -2.91 -5.72 -9.79
CA HIS A 136 -3.38 -4.39 -10.18
C HIS A 136 -2.79 -3.33 -9.23
N SER A 137 -1.46 -3.33 -9.06
CA SER A 137 -0.79 -2.19 -8.44
C SER A 137 -0.88 -1.03 -9.44
N PRO A 138 -1.20 0.20 -8.99
CA PRO A 138 -1.27 1.35 -9.87
C PRO A 138 0.02 1.46 -10.67
N VAL A 139 -0.12 1.62 -11.99
CA VAL A 139 1.03 1.79 -12.88
C VAL A 139 1.76 3.07 -12.45
N SER A 140 3.07 2.97 -12.25
CA SER A 140 3.90 4.13 -11.95
C SER A 140 3.82 5.13 -13.11
N THR A 141 3.55 6.40 -12.80
CA THR A 141 3.34 7.44 -13.82
C THR A 141 4.60 8.25 -14.13
N GLY A 142 5.74 7.91 -13.51
CA GLY A 142 6.96 8.68 -13.70
C GLY A 142 8.16 8.14 -12.94
N LYS A 143 9.24 8.93 -12.92
CA LYS A 143 10.46 8.58 -12.20
C LYS A 143 10.27 8.80 -10.70
N ARG A 144 10.90 7.96 -9.88
CA ARG A 144 10.96 8.15 -8.42
C ARG A 144 11.63 9.47 -8.07
N LEU A 145 11.09 10.18 -7.07
CA LEU A 145 11.70 11.43 -6.57
C LEU A 145 13.10 11.16 -6.03
N LYS A 146 14.06 12.01 -6.42
CA LYS A 146 15.44 12.01 -5.90
C LYS A 146 15.77 13.39 -5.38
N GLN A 147 15.68 13.56 -4.06
CA GLN A 147 16.03 14.79 -3.37
C GLN A 147 17.54 14.88 -3.12
N LYS A 148 18.04 16.11 -3.01
CA LYS A 148 19.36 16.38 -2.40
C LYS A 148 19.19 16.51 -0.88
N HIS A 149 20.26 16.87 -0.18
CA HIS A 149 20.24 17.07 1.27
C HIS A 149 20.85 18.43 1.65
N VAL A 150 20.59 19.47 0.85
CA VAL A 150 21.24 20.77 0.99
C VAL A 150 20.80 21.45 2.29
N HIS A 151 19.49 21.57 2.49
CA HIS A 151 18.93 22.24 3.68
C HIS A 151 19.15 21.41 4.93
N ARG A 152 18.98 20.08 4.82
CA ARG A 152 19.23 19.18 5.95
C ARG A 152 20.68 19.26 6.40
N ASP A 153 21.63 19.18 5.47
CA ASP A 153 23.05 19.17 5.80
C ASP A 153 23.51 20.54 6.33
N ALA A 154 22.91 21.64 5.87
CA ALA A 154 23.14 22.97 6.42
C ALA A 154 22.71 23.09 7.89
N ILE A 155 21.53 22.55 8.27
CA ILE A 155 21.11 22.50 9.68
C ILE A 155 22.06 21.64 10.50
N ILE A 156 22.49 20.49 9.98
CA ILE A 156 23.41 19.61 10.70
C ILE A 156 24.77 20.29 10.89
N ALA A 157 25.26 21.01 9.88
CA ALA A 157 26.54 21.70 9.95
C ALA A 157 26.54 22.91 10.89
N SER A 158 25.38 23.52 11.17
CA SER A 158 25.28 24.63 12.14
C SER A 158 25.28 24.18 13.60
N LEU A 159 25.15 22.88 13.86
CA LEU A 159 25.20 22.31 15.20
C LEU A 159 26.65 22.06 15.66
N PRO A 160 26.90 22.04 16.98
CA PRO A 160 28.16 21.60 17.55
C PRO A 160 28.60 20.24 17.00
N GLU A 161 29.91 20.02 16.83
CA GLU A 161 30.47 18.83 16.17
C GLU A 161 29.99 17.54 16.83
N GLU A 162 29.88 17.53 18.16
CA GLU A 162 29.43 16.41 18.97
C GLU A 162 27.98 16.01 18.64
N MET A 163 27.16 16.97 18.20
CA MET A 163 25.73 16.78 17.92
C MET A 163 25.45 16.44 16.45
N GLN A 164 26.41 16.61 15.54
CA GLN A 164 26.18 16.41 14.11
C GLN A 164 25.86 14.95 13.78
N LEU A 165 26.60 14.00 14.38
CA LEU A 165 26.36 12.57 14.17
C LEU A 165 24.98 12.16 14.69
N PHE A 166 24.62 12.63 15.89
CA PHE A 166 23.31 12.38 16.48
C PHE A 166 22.17 12.89 15.57
N SER A 167 22.34 14.10 15.03
CA SER A 167 21.36 14.75 14.15
C SER A 167 21.20 14.01 12.82
N ARG A 168 22.30 13.49 12.23
CA ARG A 168 22.25 12.61 11.05
C ARG A 168 21.46 11.33 11.33
N GLN A 169 21.68 10.71 12.50
CA GLN A 169 20.94 9.50 12.89
C GLN A 169 19.46 9.78 13.14
N LEU A 170 19.14 10.93 13.75
CA LEU A 170 17.77 11.36 14.01
C LEU A 170 17.00 11.59 12.71
N SER A 171 17.63 12.25 11.73
CA SER A 171 17.09 12.42 10.38
C SER A 171 16.77 11.07 9.72
N GLN A 172 17.70 10.13 9.74
CA GLN A 172 17.57 8.85 9.03
C GLN A 172 16.59 7.88 9.69
N LYS A 173 16.61 7.77 11.02
CA LYS A 173 15.89 6.71 11.76
C LYS A 173 14.68 7.23 12.54
N GLY A 174 14.54 8.55 12.69
CA GLY A 174 13.51 9.18 13.50
C GLY A 174 13.64 8.87 15.00
N MET A 175 12.65 9.33 15.78
CA MET A 175 12.64 9.18 17.25
C MET A 175 12.68 7.72 17.71
N ALA A 176 11.91 6.84 17.07
CA ALA A 176 11.92 5.42 17.41
C ALA A 176 13.29 4.78 17.17
N GLY A 177 13.95 5.17 16.09
CA GLY A 177 15.32 4.74 15.81
C GLY A 177 16.31 5.24 16.85
N ILE A 178 16.23 6.51 17.25
CA ILE A 178 17.08 7.07 18.30
C ILE A 178 16.89 6.34 19.63
N ARG A 179 15.65 6.04 20.03
CA ARG A 179 15.39 5.21 21.23
C ARG A 179 16.12 3.88 21.17
N SER A 180 16.00 3.16 20.06
CA SER A 180 16.69 1.87 19.88
C SER A 180 18.22 1.97 19.85
N VAL A 181 18.76 3.11 19.40
CA VAL A 181 20.22 3.34 19.36
C VAL A 181 20.74 3.59 20.77
N ILE A 182 20.04 4.43 21.54
CA ILE A 182 20.39 4.73 22.93
C ILE A 182 20.32 3.47 23.79
N GLU A 183 19.25 2.68 23.65
CA GLU A 183 19.09 1.41 24.36
C GLU A 183 20.27 0.46 24.12
N LYS A 184 20.63 0.24 22.85
CA LYS A 184 21.78 -0.60 22.48
C LYS A 184 23.12 -0.07 23.00
N GLN A 185 23.31 1.26 22.99
CA GLN A 185 24.53 1.86 23.53
C GLN A 185 24.60 1.70 25.05
N ASN A 186 23.47 1.81 25.75
CA ASN A 186 23.41 1.61 27.19
C ASN A 186 23.63 0.14 27.58
N GLU A 187 23.14 -0.82 26.80
CA GLU A 187 23.46 -2.25 26.98
C GLU A 187 24.98 -2.50 26.89
N VAL A 188 25.65 -1.86 25.93
CA VAL A 188 27.11 -1.96 25.75
C VAL A 188 27.85 -1.28 26.90
N ALA A 189 27.46 -0.07 27.29
CA ALA A 189 28.07 0.65 28.41
C ALA A 189 27.96 -0.15 29.71
N LEU A 190 26.76 -0.71 29.99
CA LEU A 190 26.53 -1.57 31.14
C LEU A 190 27.43 -2.81 31.12
N SER A 191 27.58 -3.44 29.95
CA SER A 191 28.47 -4.60 29.76
C SER A 191 29.95 -4.26 29.92
N ALA A 192 30.34 -3.02 29.65
CA ALA A 192 31.69 -2.50 29.82
C ALA A 192 31.98 -1.95 31.24
N GLY A 193 30.97 -1.91 32.12
CA GLY A 193 31.08 -1.30 33.45
C GLY A 193 31.10 0.23 33.44
N GLU A 194 30.70 0.85 32.34
CA GLU A 194 30.57 2.30 32.19
C GLU A 194 29.16 2.77 32.60
N PRO A 195 29.01 4.02 33.07
CA PRO A 195 27.70 4.57 33.40
C PRO A 195 26.81 4.68 32.15
N PRO A 196 25.49 4.42 32.27
CA PRO A 196 24.58 4.52 31.13
C PRO A 196 24.42 5.97 30.67
N ILE A 197 24.29 6.14 29.36
CA ILE A 197 24.03 7.44 28.72
C ILE A 197 22.61 7.88 29.11
N PRO A 198 22.42 9.10 29.67
CA PRO A 198 21.09 9.59 30.08
C PRO A 198 20.11 9.67 28.89
N PRO A 199 19.11 8.77 28.81
CA PRO A 199 18.25 8.69 27.62
C PRO A 199 17.32 9.90 27.52
N GLU A 200 16.82 10.41 28.65
CA GLU A 200 15.87 11.52 28.68
C GLU A 200 16.43 12.81 28.08
N LEU A 201 17.71 13.12 28.34
CA LEU A 201 18.37 14.31 27.81
C LEU A 201 18.51 14.24 26.29
N LEU A 202 18.94 13.10 25.77
CA LEU A 202 19.09 12.89 24.33
C LEU A 202 17.74 12.90 23.61
N LEU A 203 16.70 12.31 24.22
CA LEU A 203 15.36 12.31 23.65
C LEU A 203 14.75 13.71 23.64
N LYS A 204 14.92 14.49 24.71
CA LYS A 204 14.46 15.88 24.77
C LYS A 204 15.15 16.74 23.71
N PHE A 205 16.45 16.56 23.52
CA PHE A 205 17.18 17.24 22.44
C PHE A 205 16.65 16.83 21.06
N ALA A 206 16.42 15.53 20.84
CA ALA A 206 15.87 15.05 19.59
C ALA A 206 14.46 15.61 19.30
N GLU A 207 13.60 15.73 20.31
CA GLU A 207 12.27 16.33 20.17
C GLU A 207 12.33 17.82 19.79
N GLN A 208 13.32 18.56 20.31
CA GLN A 208 13.55 19.95 19.95
C GLN A 208 14.08 20.12 18.53
N LEU A 209 15.00 19.26 18.10
CA LEU A 209 15.67 19.37 16.81
C LEU A 209 14.85 18.80 15.64
N GLN A 210 14.08 17.74 15.89
CA GLN A 210 13.34 17.00 14.86
C GLN A 210 12.44 17.89 13.97
N PRO A 211 11.68 18.86 14.51
CA PRO A 211 10.83 19.70 13.68
C PRO A 211 11.60 20.53 12.65
N GLN A 212 12.79 21.03 13.00
CA GLN A 212 13.65 21.80 12.10
C GLN A 212 14.23 20.91 10.99
N LEU A 213 14.75 19.73 11.37
CA LEU A 213 15.25 18.74 10.40
C LEU A 213 14.15 18.29 9.43
N ARG A 214 12.93 18.06 9.91
CA ARG A 214 11.79 17.68 9.05
C ARG A 214 11.43 18.77 8.05
N THR A 215 11.40 20.03 8.47
CA THR A 215 11.15 21.16 7.57
C THR A 215 12.24 21.26 6.50
N ALA A 216 13.51 21.11 6.86
CA ALA A 216 14.61 21.13 5.90
C ALA A 216 14.59 19.95 4.91
N GLU A 217 14.37 18.72 5.40
CA GLU A 217 14.23 17.55 4.52
C GLU A 217 13.02 17.66 3.58
N TRP A 218 11.92 18.23 4.08
CA TRP A 218 10.77 18.51 3.23
C TRP A 218 11.13 19.55 2.17
N ARG A 219 11.85 20.62 2.52
CA ARG A 219 12.30 21.63 1.55
C ARG A 219 13.17 21.01 0.45
N ASP A 220 14.14 20.17 0.81
CA ASP A 220 14.97 19.42 -0.14
C ASP A 220 14.12 18.56 -1.10
N LYS A 221 13.09 17.88 -0.59
CA LYS A 221 12.13 17.11 -1.40
C LYS A 221 11.33 18.00 -2.32
N ALA A 222 10.90 19.13 -1.80
CA ALA A 222 9.96 20.01 -2.43
C ALA A 222 10.61 20.79 -3.57
N GLU A 223 11.85 21.24 -3.41
CA GLU A 223 12.69 21.82 -4.47
C GLU A 223 12.95 20.79 -5.59
N ALA A 224 13.34 19.56 -5.24
CA ALA A 224 13.54 18.49 -6.21
C ALA A 224 12.24 18.09 -6.94
N ALA A 225 11.11 18.15 -6.25
CA ALA A 225 9.81 17.88 -6.84
C ALA A 225 9.38 18.99 -7.81
N LEU A 226 9.67 20.25 -7.48
CA LEU A 226 9.39 21.40 -8.32
C LEU A 226 10.24 21.37 -9.60
N GLU A 227 11.55 21.12 -9.48
CA GLU A 227 12.46 20.96 -10.62
C GLU A 227 12.01 19.81 -11.55
N GLY A 228 11.52 18.72 -10.94
CA GLY A 228 11.11 17.51 -11.62
C GLY A 228 9.61 17.38 -11.93
N ILE A 229 8.80 18.42 -11.76
CA ILE A 229 7.34 18.29 -11.60
C ILE A 229 6.62 17.54 -12.74
N ASN A 230 7.14 17.69 -13.97
CA ASN A 230 6.60 17.04 -15.17
C ASN A 230 7.10 15.60 -15.39
N LYS A 231 8.11 15.15 -14.63
CA LYS A 231 8.82 13.87 -14.85
C LYS A 231 8.71 12.91 -13.67
N ILE A 232 8.47 13.43 -12.46
CA ILE A 232 8.35 12.59 -11.27
C ILE A 232 7.00 11.86 -11.23
N ASP A 233 6.96 10.75 -10.51
CA ASP A 233 5.74 9.98 -10.27
C ASP A 233 4.70 10.82 -9.51
N LEU A 234 3.45 10.80 -9.97
CA LEU A 234 2.34 11.54 -9.34
C LEU A 234 2.14 11.16 -7.87
N ARG A 235 2.43 9.91 -7.48
CA ARG A 235 2.34 9.47 -6.09
C ARG A 235 3.37 10.18 -5.21
N ASP A 236 4.59 10.33 -5.71
CA ASP A 236 5.65 11.02 -4.97
C ASP A 236 5.33 12.51 -4.88
N LEU A 237 4.88 13.15 -5.97
CA LEU A 237 4.44 14.55 -5.96
C LEU A 237 3.31 14.79 -4.93
N ARG A 238 2.28 13.93 -4.92
CA ARG A 238 1.20 13.97 -3.91
C ARG A 238 1.73 13.82 -2.49
N SER A 239 2.66 12.90 -2.27
CA SER A 239 3.28 12.69 -0.96
C SER A 239 4.02 13.93 -0.46
N VAL A 240 4.69 14.67 -1.34
CA VAL A 240 5.39 15.91 -0.97
C VAL A 240 4.41 17.03 -0.65
N VAL A 241 3.35 17.16 -1.45
CA VAL A 241 2.27 18.14 -1.21
C VAL A 241 1.57 17.87 0.12
N VAL A 242 1.19 16.63 0.42
CA VAL A 242 0.56 16.27 1.70
C VAL A 242 1.50 16.54 2.89
N ALA A 243 2.81 16.25 2.73
CA ALA A 243 3.77 16.52 3.78
C ALA A 243 3.96 18.03 4.07
N SER A 244 3.59 18.90 3.12
CA SER A 244 3.72 20.36 3.27
C SER A 244 2.87 20.90 4.43
N ASP A 245 1.69 20.32 4.68
CA ASP A 245 0.74 20.82 5.69
C ASP A 245 1.32 20.77 7.12
N THR A 246 2.32 19.91 7.36
CA THR A 246 3.01 19.80 8.66
C THR A 246 4.43 20.37 8.66
N SER A 247 5.01 20.59 7.47
CA SER A 247 6.43 20.92 7.31
C SER A 247 6.68 22.37 6.90
N ALA A 248 5.75 23.01 6.19
CA ALA A 248 5.87 24.38 5.70
C ALA A 248 5.52 25.42 6.78
N LYS A 249 6.53 25.86 7.52
CA LYS A 249 6.37 26.74 8.69
C LYS A 249 6.62 28.22 8.40
N ASP A 250 7.52 28.50 7.47
CA ASP A 250 7.98 29.86 7.14
C ASP A 250 7.42 30.32 5.79
N SER A 251 7.49 31.62 5.49
CA SER A 251 6.96 32.21 4.25
C SER A 251 7.48 31.49 3.01
N GLU A 252 8.80 31.33 2.88
CA GLU A 252 9.41 30.66 1.72
C GLU A 252 8.92 29.22 1.54
N THR A 253 8.77 28.48 2.65
CA THR A 253 8.28 27.09 2.60
C THR A 253 6.80 27.03 2.25
N ARG A 254 6.01 28.04 2.63
CA ARG A 254 4.58 28.15 2.25
C ARG A 254 4.43 28.51 0.79
N ASP A 255 5.26 29.41 0.28
CA ASP A 255 5.27 29.78 -1.15
C ASP A 255 5.61 28.57 -2.01
N LEU A 256 6.62 27.80 -1.60
CA LEU A 256 6.98 26.56 -2.29
C LEU A 256 5.86 25.52 -2.22
N ALA A 257 5.19 25.39 -1.07
CA ALA A 257 4.03 24.50 -0.93
C ALA A 257 2.88 24.90 -1.87
N ASN A 258 2.61 26.20 -2.03
CA ASN A 258 1.60 26.71 -2.95
C ASN A 258 1.96 26.41 -4.40
N GLN A 259 3.21 26.66 -4.81
CA GLN A 259 3.69 26.31 -6.16
C GLN A 259 3.53 24.81 -6.47
N LEU A 260 3.81 23.94 -5.49
CA LEU A 260 3.61 22.50 -5.67
C LEU A 260 2.14 22.10 -5.71
N LYS A 261 1.26 22.78 -4.96
CA LYS A 261 -0.20 22.55 -5.02
C LYS A 261 -0.75 22.92 -6.39
N ASP A 262 -0.40 24.09 -6.91
CA ASP A 262 -0.81 24.56 -8.24
C ASP A 262 -0.25 23.64 -9.34
N GLY A 263 1.04 23.33 -9.25
CA GLY A 263 1.70 22.42 -10.18
C GLY A 263 1.12 21.00 -10.15
N LEU A 264 0.69 20.50 -8.99
CA LEU A 264 0.00 19.21 -8.87
C LEU A 264 -1.35 19.22 -9.60
N VAL A 265 -2.14 20.29 -9.48
CA VAL A 265 -3.43 20.42 -10.18
C VAL A 265 -3.21 20.36 -11.69
N ILE A 266 -2.33 21.22 -12.21
CA ILE A 266 -1.98 21.26 -13.64
C ILE A 266 -1.46 19.90 -14.12
N ARG A 267 -0.60 19.25 -13.32
CA ARG A 267 -0.04 17.94 -13.67
C ARG A 267 -1.12 16.87 -13.73
N ILE A 268 -2.05 16.83 -12.76
CA ILE A 268 -3.17 15.88 -12.75
C ILE A 268 -4.05 16.07 -13.99
N GLU A 269 -4.40 17.32 -14.33
CA GLU A 269 -5.19 17.62 -15.51
C GLU A 269 -4.48 17.19 -16.80
N SER A 270 -3.19 17.48 -16.92
CA SER A 270 -2.38 17.06 -18.07
C SER A 270 -2.32 15.54 -18.24
N GLU A 271 -2.19 14.79 -17.14
CA GLU A 271 -2.16 13.33 -17.16
C GLU A 271 -3.55 12.73 -17.41
N HIS A 272 -4.61 13.40 -16.95
CA HIS A 272 -5.99 13.04 -17.28
C HIS A 272 -6.25 13.21 -18.77
N ALA A 273 -5.90 14.35 -19.36
CA ALA A 273 -6.05 14.61 -20.78
C ALA A 273 -5.30 13.57 -21.64
N LYS A 274 -4.04 13.25 -21.28
CA LYS A 274 -3.26 12.20 -21.97
C LYS A 274 -3.88 10.82 -21.84
N TRP A 275 -4.42 10.49 -20.67
CA TRP A 275 -5.09 9.22 -20.43
C TRP A 275 -6.35 9.09 -21.28
N VAL A 276 -7.21 10.11 -21.30
CA VAL A 276 -8.42 10.17 -22.15
C VAL A 276 -8.04 10.04 -23.62
N SER A 277 -7.07 10.84 -24.09
CA SER A 277 -6.57 10.77 -25.48
C SER A 277 -6.01 9.39 -25.83
N SER A 278 -5.37 8.70 -24.88
CA SER A 278 -4.87 7.33 -25.11
C SER A 278 -6.00 6.30 -25.22
N VAL A 279 -7.11 6.49 -24.51
CA VAL A 279 -8.32 5.66 -24.64
C VAL A 279 -8.98 5.91 -25.99
N GLU A 280 -9.15 7.18 -26.37
CA GLU A 280 -9.70 7.60 -27.67
C GLU A 280 -8.88 7.04 -28.84
N ALA A 281 -7.56 7.20 -28.82
CA ALA A 281 -6.69 6.66 -29.86
C ALA A 281 -6.78 5.13 -29.95
N ALA A 282 -6.91 4.44 -28.81
CA ALA A 282 -7.10 2.99 -28.82
C ALA A 282 -8.45 2.57 -29.43
N LEU A 283 -9.51 3.36 -29.24
CA LEU A 283 -10.81 3.14 -29.88
C LEU A 283 -10.76 3.42 -31.39
N GLN A 284 -10.14 4.52 -31.82
CA GLN A 284 -9.99 4.88 -33.24
C GLN A 284 -9.14 3.86 -34.04
N GLU A 285 -8.22 3.18 -33.37
CA GLU A 285 -7.43 2.09 -33.97
C GLU A 285 -8.11 0.70 -33.84
N ASP A 286 -9.40 0.63 -33.47
CA ASP A 286 -10.16 -0.60 -33.23
C ASP A 286 -9.54 -1.57 -32.21
N ARG A 287 -8.71 -1.06 -31.29
CA ARG A 287 -8.03 -1.84 -30.25
C ARG A 287 -8.85 -1.87 -28.96
N ILE A 288 -10.04 -2.47 -28.99
CA ILE A 288 -11.00 -2.45 -27.88
C ILE A 288 -10.43 -2.98 -26.55
N VAL A 289 -9.70 -4.10 -26.57
CA VAL A 289 -9.10 -4.68 -25.34
C VAL A 289 -8.11 -3.71 -24.70
N ARG A 290 -7.36 -2.98 -25.52
CA ARG A 290 -6.43 -1.95 -25.04
C ARG A 290 -7.20 -0.78 -24.44
N ALA A 291 -8.25 -0.29 -25.11
CA ALA A 291 -9.09 0.79 -24.63
C ALA A 291 -9.76 0.45 -23.28
N LEU A 292 -10.33 -0.76 -23.16
CA LEU A 292 -10.92 -1.27 -21.90
C LEU A 292 -9.89 -1.38 -20.77
N ARG A 293 -8.66 -1.86 -21.06
CA ARG A 293 -7.59 -1.91 -20.06
C ARG A 293 -7.15 -0.51 -19.64
N LEU A 294 -6.98 0.43 -20.58
CA LEU A 294 -6.62 1.81 -20.27
C LEU A 294 -7.68 2.51 -19.42
N SER A 295 -8.98 2.33 -19.73
CA SER A 295 -10.08 2.93 -18.94
C SER A 295 -10.12 2.50 -17.47
N SER A 296 -9.52 1.36 -17.12
CA SER A 296 -9.42 0.90 -15.72
C SER A 296 -8.30 1.54 -14.88
N HIS A 297 -7.43 2.35 -15.50
CA HIS A 297 -6.26 2.95 -14.83
C HIS A 297 -6.27 4.49 -14.90
N PRO A 298 -7.25 5.17 -14.27
CA PRO A 298 -7.27 6.63 -14.25
C PRO A 298 -6.11 7.20 -13.41
N PRO A 299 -5.57 8.38 -13.75
CA PRO A 299 -4.50 9.02 -12.97
C PRO A 299 -4.96 9.44 -11.56
N LYS A 300 -6.27 9.61 -11.35
CA LYS A 300 -6.91 9.87 -10.06
C LYS A 300 -8.04 8.85 -9.89
N ALA A 301 -8.11 8.22 -8.71
CA ALA A 301 -9.19 7.29 -8.41
C ALA A 301 -10.55 8.01 -8.52
N GLY A 302 -11.49 7.39 -9.24
CA GLY A 302 -12.80 7.98 -9.50
C GLY A 302 -12.83 9.09 -10.55
N ALA A 303 -11.75 9.34 -11.30
CA ALA A 303 -11.80 10.27 -12.41
C ALA A 303 -12.79 9.75 -13.48
N PRO A 304 -13.83 10.52 -13.85
CA PRO A 304 -14.85 10.07 -14.77
C PRO A 304 -14.36 10.12 -16.22
N LEU A 305 -14.81 9.17 -17.03
CA LEU A 305 -14.81 9.29 -18.50
C LEU A 305 -16.09 10.00 -18.94
N SER A 306 -16.08 10.62 -20.13
CA SER A 306 -17.29 11.17 -20.72
C SER A 306 -18.29 10.04 -21.06
N GLU A 307 -19.59 10.35 -21.03
CA GLU A 307 -20.62 9.36 -21.38
C GLU A 307 -20.50 8.88 -22.84
N GLU A 308 -20.00 9.73 -23.73
CA GLU A 308 -19.69 9.37 -25.11
C GLU A 308 -18.64 8.25 -25.17
N LEU A 309 -17.51 8.39 -24.44
CA LEU A 309 -16.47 7.37 -24.38
C LEU A 309 -16.93 6.09 -23.70
N LEU A 310 -17.75 6.20 -22.65
CA LEU A 310 -18.36 5.04 -22.01
C LEU A 310 -19.27 4.29 -22.98
N SER A 311 -20.04 5.03 -23.80
CA SER A 311 -20.91 4.45 -24.82
C SER A 311 -20.10 3.76 -25.93
N SER A 312 -19.04 4.40 -26.43
CA SER A 312 -18.14 3.80 -27.43
C SER A 312 -17.41 2.56 -26.90
N LEU A 313 -16.95 2.58 -25.64
CA LEU A 313 -16.33 1.41 -25.00
C LEU A 313 -17.34 0.26 -24.84
N THR A 314 -18.59 0.58 -24.47
CA THR A 314 -19.66 -0.40 -24.31
C THR A 314 -19.99 -1.03 -25.66
N GLN A 315 -20.24 -0.20 -26.68
CA GLN A 315 -20.56 -0.67 -28.03
C GLN A 315 -19.43 -1.52 -28.61
N GLY A 316 -18.19 -1.04 -28.56
CA GLY A 316 -17.05 -1.80 -29.06
C GLY A 316 -16.83 -3.12 -28.32
N ALA A 317 -17.15 -3.19 -27.02
CA ALA A 317 -17.11 -4.45 -26.28
C ALA A 317 -18.22 -5.40 -26.73
N ASN A 318 -19.44 -4.91 -26.93
CA ASN A 318 -20.58 -5.70 -27.42
C ASN A 318 -20.29 -6.27 -28.82
N ASP A 319 -19.76 -5.46 -29.73
CA ASP A 319 -19.42 -5.85 -31.11
C ASP A 319 -18.31 -6.91 -31.17
N ASN A 320 -17.50 -7.03 -30.11
CA ASN A 320 -16.44 -8.04 -29.98
C ASN A 320 -16.89 -9.29 -29.20
N LEU A 321 -18.13 -9.30 -28.68
CA LEU A 321 -18.73 -10.41 -27.97
C LEU A 321 -19.89 -10.95 -28.80
N THR A 322 -19.51 -11.61 -29.91
CA THR A 322 -20.42 -12.24 -30.86
C THR A 322 -20.15 -13.74 -30.96
N GLU A 323 -21.09 -14.46 -31.54
CA GLU A 323 -20.98 -15.89 -31.87
C GLU A 323 -19.81 -16.19 -32.82
N ASP A 324 -19.55 -15.32 -33.80
CA ASP A 324 -18.47 -15.50 -34.79
C ASP A 324 -17.06 -15.18 -34.23
N THR A 325 -17.00 -14.66 -33.00
CA THR A 325 -15.73 -14.32 -32.37
C THR A 325 -15.10 -15.54 -31.71
N TYR A 326 -13.83 -15.81 -32.04
CA TYR A 326 -13.04 -16.87 -31.39
C TYR A 326 -13.05 -16.77 -29.85
N GLU A 327 -13.19 -17.91 -29.18
CA GLU A 327 -13.32 -17.99 -27.72
C GLU A 327 -12.14 -17.38 -26.95
N ASP A 328 -10.91 -17.53 -27.45
CA ASP A 328 -9.71 -16.89 -26.87
C ASP A 328 -9.83 -15.36 -26.81
N ARG A 329 -10.43 -14.77 -27.85
CA ARG A 329 -10.70 -13.33 -27.92
C ARG A 329 -11.82 -12.95 -26.97
N TRP A 330 -12.87 -13.77 -26.88
CA TRP A 330 -13.94 -13.65 -25.89
C TRP A 330 -13.39 -13.57 -24.45
N VAL A 331 -12.56 -14.53 -24.05
CA VAL A 331 -11.89 -14.56 -22.74
C VAL A 331 -11.06 -13.28 -22.51
N THR A 332 -10.32 -12.84 -23.53
CA THR A 332 -9.47 -11.65 -23.45
C THR A 332 -10.27 -10.37 -23.28
N VAL A 333 -11.42 -10.25 -23.96
CA VAL A 333 -12.35 -9.13 -23.83
C VAL A 333 -13.00 -9.14 -22.46
N LEU A 334 -13.50 -10.29 -21.97
CA LEU A 334 -14.08 -10.43 -20.63
C LEU A 334 -13.11 -10.05 -19.51
N ASP A 335 -11.84 -10.47 -19.60
CA ASP A 335 -10.79 -10.08 -18.66
C ASP A 335 -10.62 -8.54 -18.59
N ALA A 336 -10.73 -7.86 -19.74
CA ALA A 336 -10.62 -6.40 -19.81
C ALA A 336 -11.90 -5.69 -19.34
N VAL A 337 -13.07 -6.17 -19.75
CA VAL A 337 -14.39 -5.66 -19.34
C VAL A 337 -14.52 -5.74 -17.82
N ALA A 338 -14.13 -6.85 -17.19
CA ALA A 338 -14.25 -7.05 -15.74
C ALA A 338 -13.51 -6.01 -14.88
N LEU A 339 -12.55 -5.27 -15.45
CA LEU A 339 -11.81 -4.20 -14.78
C LEU A 339 -12.26 -2.80 -15.22
N SER A 340 -12.99 -2.71 -16.32
CA SER A 340 -13.41 -1.46 -16.92
C SER A 340 -14.61 -0.84 -16.16
N PRO A 341 -14.78 0.49 -16.18
CA PRO A 341 -15.98 1.15 -15.67
C PRO A 341 -17.27 0.72 -16.39
N VAL A 342 -17.20 0.24 -17.63
CA VAL A 342 -18.41 -0.15 -18.41
C VAL A 342 -18.90 -1.58 -18.15
N ARG A 343 -18.29 -2.32 -17.21
CA ARG A 343 -18.58 -3.75 -17.00
C ARG A 343 -20.04 -4.10 -16.74
N GLU A 344 -20.82 -3.16 -16.20
CA GLU A 344 -22.25 -3.31 -15.92
C GLU A 344 -23.14 -2.93 -17.11
N LYS A 345 -22.61 -2.18 -18.08
CA LYS A 345 -23.32 -1.72 -19.28
C LYS A 345 -23.16 -2.69 -20.47
N VAL A 346 -22.14 -3.56 -20.46
CA VAL A 346 -21.83 -4.48 -21.56
C VAL A 346 -22.84 -5.62 -21.64
N THR A 347 -23.40 -5.82 -22.83
CA THR A 347 -24.32 -6.89 -23.19
C THR A 347 -23.83 -7.55 -24.48
N PRO A 348 -23.32 -8.79 -24.43
CA PRO A 348 -22.88 -9.52 -25.63
C PRO A 348 -23.95 -9.48 -26.71
N GLN A 349 -23.55 -9.23 -27.96
CA GLN A 349 -24.48 -9.17 -29.09
C GLN A 349 -25.05 -10.55 -29.42
N SER A 350 -24.23 -11.59 -29.30
CA SER A 350 -24.67 -12.98 -29.41
C SER A 350 -23.77 -13.91 -28.60
N LEU A 351 -24.33 -15.03 -28.15
CA LEU A 351 -23.62 -16.04 -27.37
C LEU A 351 -22.99 -17.08 -28.30
N PRO A 352 -21.80 -17.63 -27.98
CA PRO A 352 -21.25 -18.78 -28.70
C PRO A 352 -22.21 -19.97 -28.63
N LYS A 353 -22.43 -20.66 -29.76
CA LYS A 353 -23.32 -21.83 -29.85
C LYS A 353 -22.93 -22.96 -28.90
N GLU A 354 -21.63 -23.24 -28.81
CA GLU A 354 -21.07 -24.30 -27.97
C GLU A 354 -19.89 -23.75 -27.17
N PRO A 355 -20.14 -23.11 -26.00
CA PRO A 355 -19.07 -22.52 -25.21
C PRO A 355 -18.16 -23.61 -24.62
N SER A 356 -16.85 -23.47 -24.81
CA SER A 356 -15.88 -24.37 -24.20
C SER A 356 -15.86 -24.29 -22.67
N GLN A 357 -15.34 -25.36 -22.05
CA GLN A 357 -15.15 -25.41 -20.60
C GLN A 357 -14.23 -24.28 -20.10
N GLU A 358 -13.19 -23.91 -20.86
CA GLU A 358 -12.28 -22.83 -20.48
C GLU A 358 -13.00 -21.47 -20.40
N LEU A 359 -13.90 -21.19 -21.35
CA LEU A 359 -14.70 -19.97 -21.35
C LEU A 359 -15.63 -19.91 -20.13
N ILE A 360 -16.31 -21.02 -19.83
CA ILE A 360 -17.21 -21.13 -18.66
C ILE A 360 -16.43 -20.96 -17.35
N GLU A 361 -15.23 -21.54 -17.23
CA GLU A 361 -14.36 -21.38 -16.06
C GLU A 361 -13.97 -19.91 -15.83
N VAL A 362 -13.61 -19.19 -16.90
CA VAL A 362 -13.27 -17.76 -16.81
C VAL A 362 -14.48 -16.92 -16.41
N ILE A 363 -15.65 -17.18 -17.01
CA ILE A 363 -16.90 -16.49 -16.67
C ILE A 363 -17.25 -16.73 -15.19
N THR A 364 -17.07 -17.97 -14.71
CA THR A 364 -17.27 -18.33 -13.30
C THR A 364 -16.29 -17.60 -12.38
N GLU A 365 -15.02 -17.48 -12.77
CA GLU A 365 -14.02 -16.73 -11.99
C GLU A 365 -14.33 -15.22 -11.94
N LEU A 366 -14.89 -14.67 -13.02
CA LEU A 366 -15.22 -13.26 -13.15
C LEU A 366 -16.67 -12.94 -12.76
N SER A 367 -17.47 -13.91 -12.33
CA SER A 367 -18.92 -13.77 -12.15
C SER A 367 -19.33 -12.64 -11.20
N MET A 368 -18.52 -12.37 -10.17
CA MET A 368 -18.75 -11.26 -9.24
C MET A 368 -18.49 -9.87 -9.85
N LYS A 369 -17.66 -9.80 -10.90
CA LYS A 369 -17.32 -8.55 -11.58
C LYS A 369 -18.23 -8.26 -12.77
N ILE A 370 -18.72 -9.31 -13.44
CA ILE A 370 -19.59 -9.24 -14.62
C ILE A 370 -20.86 -10.11 -14.41
N PRO A 371 -21.70 -9.80 -13.41
CA PRO A 371 -22.82 -10.67 -13.02
C PRO A 371 -23.87 -10.82 -14.14
N SER A 372 -24.15 -9.75 -14.89
CA SER A 372 -25.12 -9.79 -15.99
C SER A 372 -24.69 -10.76 -17.09
N ILE A 373 -23.41 -10.77 -17.45
CA ILE A 373 -22.86 -11.70 -18.45
C ILE A 373 -22.86 -13.13 -17.89
N ALA A 374 -22.44 -13.34 -16.65
CA ALA A 374 -22.45 -14.66 -16.03
C ALA A 374 -23.85 -15.29 -16.02
N SER A 375 -24.89 -14.49 -15.77
CA SER A 375 -26.28 -14.94 -15.82
C SER A 375 -26.71 -15.44 -17.21
N LEU A 376 -26.20 -14.86 -18.30
CA LEU A 376 -26.51 -15.31 -19.67
C LEU A 376 -25.97 -16.73 -19.95
N PHE A 377 -24.91 -17.13 -19.25
CA PHE A 377 -24.33 -18.48 -19.31
C PHE A 377 -24.88 -19.42 -18.24
N GLY A 378 -25.91 -19.00 -17.48
CA GLY A 378 -26.46 -19.80 -16.38
C GLY A 378 -25.53 -19.95 -15.17
N VAL A 379 -24.49 -19.10 -15.06
CA VAL A 379 -23.52 -19.13 -13.97
C VAL A 379 -23.96 -18.19 -12.86
N THR A 380 -24.11 -18.71 -11.65
CA THR A 380 -24.43 -17.90 -10.47
C THR A 380 -23.18 -17.20 -9.92
N PRO A 381 -23.28 -15.92 -9.51
CA PRO A 381 -22.14 -15.18 -8.97
C PRO A 381 -21.52 -15.89 -7.76
N THR A 382 -20.33 -16.46 -7.95
CA THR A 382 -19.61 -17.21 -6.93
C THR A 382 -18.35 -16.46 -6.50
N ALA A 383 -18.07 -16.42 -5.21
CA ALA A 383 -16.86 -15.79 -4.70
C ALA A 383 -15.60 -16.50 -5.25
N PRO A 384 -14.57 -15.75 -5.68
CA PRO A 384 -13.39 -16.36 -6.26
C PRO A 384 -12.68 -17.28 -5.25
N GLN A 385 -12.32 -18.48 -5.70
CA GLN A 385 -11.56 -19.46 -4.92
C GLN A 385 -10.27 -18.81 -4.41
N ARG A 386 -10.13 -18.63 -3.09
CA ARG A 386 -8.88 -18.14 -2.48
C ARG A 386 -7.77 -19.13 -2.81
N LYS A 387 -6.90 -18.79 -3.78
CA LYS A 387 -5.70 -19.58 -4.06
C LYS A 387 -4.82 -19.57 -2.81
N ASN A 388 -4.88 -20.65 -2.03
CA ASN A 388 -3.97 -20.90 -0.93
C ASN A 388 -2.54 -20.85 -1.47
N ARG A 389 -1.82 -19.77 -1.17
CA ARG A 389 -0.39 -19.65 -1.40
C ARG A 389 0.29 -20.74 -0.56
N LYS A 390 0.47 -21.94 -1.13
CA LYS A 390 1.35 -22.96 -0.56
C LYS A 390 2.73 -22.32 -0.39
N LYS A 391 3.11 -21.98 0.84
CA LYS A 391 4.49 -21.71 1.23
C LYS A 391 5.25 -23.02 1.00
N GLN A 392 5.88 -23.18 -0.17
CA GLN A 392 6.89 -24.21 -0.37
C GLN A 392 8.07 -23.86 0.54
N LYS A 393 8.13 -24.47 1.73
CA LYS A 393 9.39 -24.60 2.46
C LYS A 393 10.25 -25.55 1.63
N SER A 394 11.26 -25.02 0.97
CA SER A 394 12.35 -25.80 0.40
C SER A 394 13.09 -26.48 1.53
N VAL A 395 12.81 -27.77 1.74
CA VAL A 395 13.65 -28.68 2.52
C VAL A 395 14.75 -29.12 1.55
N ASN A 396 15.93 -28.52 1.65
CA ASN A 396 17.12 -29.10 1.03
C ASN A 396 17.51 -30.33 1.85
N LYS A 397 17.68 -31.43 1.14
CA LYS A 397 18.15 -32.72 1.64
C LYS A 397 19.67 -32.77 1.65
#